data_AF-A0A3S1SDS0-F1
#
_entry.id   AF-A0A3S1SDS0-F1
#
_cell.length_a   1.000
_cell.length_b   1.000
_cell.length_c   1.000
_cell.angle_alpha   90.00
_cell.angle_beta   90.00
_cell.angle_gamma   90.00
#
_symmetry.space_group_name_H-M   'P 1'
#
loop_
_entity.id
_entity.type
_entity.pdbx_description
1 polymer ?
#
loop_
_entity_poly.entity_id
_entity_poly.type
_entity_poly.pdbx_seq_one_letter_code
_entity_poly.pdbx_strand_id
1 'polypeptide(L)' 'MTTPVTLTRAQKAAAILVAMGKPSASRLLKFFKQEELKALIEGARLLRTIPQSDLERIVADFEAEFTEGAGLRDSA' A
#
# COMPACT_ATOMS: atom_id res chain seq x y z
N MET A 1 11.20 14.37 -17.56
CA MET A 1 9.98 13.59 -17.83
C MET A 1 10.05 12.34 -16.97
N THR A 2 9.45 12.33 -15.78
CA THR A 2 9.42 11.14 -14.93
C THR A 2 8.30 10.23 -15.43
N THR A 3 8.67 9.07 -15.97
CA THR A 3 7.73 8.03 -16.40
C THR A 3 6.84 7.65 -15.21
N PRO A 4 5.50 7.55 -15.37
CA PRO A 4 4.62 7.18 -14.27
C PRO A 4 5.04 5.81 -13.74
N VAL A 5 5.37 5.74 -12.45
CA VAL A 5 5.71 4.48 -11.80
C VAL A 5 4.41 3.67 -11.69
N THR A 6 4.26 2.68 -12.57
CA THR A 6 3.15 1.72 -12.49
C THR A 6 3.45 0.71 -11.38
N LEU A 7 2.86 0.96 -10.21
CA LEU A 7 3.00 0.06 -9.07
C LEU A 7 1.91 -1.02 -9.06
N THR A 8 2.31 -2.25 -8.76
CA THR A 8 1.39 -3.34 -8.43
C THR A 8 0.63 -3.04 -7.14
N ARG A 9 -0.52 -3.71 -6.91
CA ARG A 9 -1.29 -3.57 -5.66
C ARG A 9 -0.44 -3.83 -4.41
N ALA A 10 0.40 -4.87 -4.45
CA ALA A 10 1.29 -5.19 -3.33
C ALA A 10 2.33 -4.08 -3.07
N GLN A 11 2.85 -3.45 -4.12
CA GLN A 11 3.76 -2.30 -3.97
C GLN A 11 3.03 -1.06 -3.42
N LYS A 12 1.81 -0.76 -3.89
CA LYS A 12 1.01 0.33 -3.34
C LYS A 12 0.74 0.11 -1.84
N ALA A 13 0.31 -1.09 -1.46
CA ALA A 13 0.06 -1.45 -0.08
C ALA A 13 1.33 -1.39 0.79
N ALA A 14 2.47 -1.85 0.27
CA ALA A 14 3.77 -1.71 0.95
C ALA A 14 4.16 -0.24 1.16
N ALA A 15 3.98 0.62 0.15
CA ALA A 15 4.25 2.06 0.25
C ALA A 15 3.37 2.73 1.31
N ILE A 16 2.09 2.40 1.36
CA ILE A 16 1.14 2.93 2.36
C ILE A 16 1.51 2.46 3.77
N LEU A 17 1.84 1.18 3.95
CA LEU A 17 2.29 0.64 5.24
C LEU A 17 3.57 1.34 5.74
N VAL A 18 4.49 1.65 4.84
CA VAL A 18 5.69 2.43 5.17
C VAL A 18 5.34 3.86 5.57
N ALA A 19 4.46 4.54 4.82
CA ALA A 19 4.02 5.90 5.11
C ALA A 19 3.31 6.02 6.48
N MET A 20 2.53 5.01 6.88
CA MET A 20 1.83 4.98 8.18
C MET A 20 2.76 4.70 9.37
N GLY A 21 3.96 4.17 9.14
CA GLY A 21 4.93 3.83 10.18
C GLY A 21 4.59 2.57 10.98
N LYS A 22 5.58 2.13 11.78
CA LYS A 22 5.57 0.87 12.55
C LYS A 22 4.32 0.63 13.43
N PRO A 23 3.83 1.58 14.25
CA PRO A 23 2.73 1.27 15.17
C PRO A 23 1.40 1.01 14.45
N SER A 24 1.12 1.73 13.36
CA SER A 24 -0.10 1.56 12.58
C SER A 24 0.00 0.34 11.65
N ALA A 25 1.12 0.19 10.95
CA ALA A 25 1.34 -0.96 10.07
C ALA A 25 1.27 -2.29 10.82
N SER A 26 1.87 -2.40 12.01
CA SER A 26 1.86 -3.65 12.79
C SER A 26 0.47 -4.12 13.22
N ARG A 27 -0.51 -3.20 13.35
CA ARG A 27 -1.90 -3.57 13.61
C ARG A 27 -2.55 -4.15 12.36
N LEU A 28 -2.29 -3.54 11.21
CA LEU A 28 -2.84 -3.98 9.92
C LEU A 28 -2.25 -5.29 9.44
N LEU A 29 -0.94 -5.52 9.62
CA LEU A 29 -0.24 -6.74 9.19
C LEU A 29 -0.86 -8.02 9.78
N LYS A 30 -1.58 -7.94 10.90
CA LYS A 30 -2.25 -9.09 11.53
C LYS A 30 -3.48 -9.60 10.75
N PHE A 31 -4.03 -8.79 9.85
CA PHE A 31 -5.20 -9.15 9.04
C PHE A 31 -4.82 -9.79 7.69
N PHE A 32 -3.54 -9.78 7.34
CA PHE A 32 -3.05 -10.36 6.08
C PHE A 32 -2.76 -11.85 6.25
N LYS A 33 -3.02 -12.61 5.19
CA LYS A 33 -2.58 -14.00 5.06
C LYS A 33 -1.08 -14.06 4.76
N GLN A 34 -0.50 -15.25 4.95
CA GLN A 34 0.95 -15.47 4.79
C GLN A 34 1.44 -15.12 3.37
N GLU A 35 0.67 -15.50 2.35
CA GLU A 35 0.94 -15.22 0.94
C GLU A 35 0.88 -13.72 0.62
N GLU A 36 -0.03 -12.98 1.25
CA GLU A 36 -0.18 -11.54 1.07
C GLU A 36 0.98 -10.78 1.75
N LEU A 37 1.37 -11.22 2.95
CA LEU A 37 2.56 -10.72 3.64
C LEU A 37 3.83 -10.92 2.80
N LYS A 38 3.96 -12.10 2.17
CA LYS A 38 5.10 -12.37 1.27
C LYS A 38 5.10 -11.43 0.06
N ALA A 39 3.94 -11.20 -0.56
CA ALA A 39 3.81 -10.25 -1.67
C ALA A 39 4.15 -8.81 -1.25
N LEU A 40 3.74 -8.38 -0.04
CA LEU A 40 4.08 -7.07 0.52
C LEU A 40 5.59 -6.91 0.75
N ILE A 41 6.25 -7.92 1.32
CA ILE A 41 7.69 -7.89 1.58
C ILE A 41 8.48 -7.79 0.27
N GLU A 42 8.12 -8.59 -0.73
CA GLU A 42 8.76 -8.54 -2.05
C GLU A 42 8.47 -7.22 -2.77
N GLY A 43 7.25 -6.69 -2.67
CA GLY A 43 6.90 -5.36 -3.17
C GLY A 43 7.71 -4.25 -2.51
N ALA A 44 7.88 -4.29 -1.19
CA ALA A 44 8.64 -3.32 -0.42
C ALA A 44 10.13 -3.30 -0.79
N ARG A 45 10.74 -4.45 -1.05
CA ARG A 45 12.15 -4.57 -1.47
C ARG A 45 12.45 -3.85 -2.77
N LEU A 46 11.45 -3.71 -3.65
CA LEU A 46 11.57 -3.02 -4.94
C LEU A 46 11.40 -1.49 -4.81
N LEU A 47 10.91 -0.99 -3.67
CA LEU A 47 10.66 0.44 -3.41
C LEU A 47 11.88 1.16 -2.81
N ARG A 48 13.10 0.90 -3.31
CA ARG A 48 14.32 1.51 -2.73
C ARG A 48 14.29 3.04 -2.70
N THR A 49 13.62 3.66 -3.67
CA THR A 49 13.36 5.11 -3.69
C THR A 49 12.05 5.36 -4.45
N ILE A 50 10.99 5.74 -3.73
CA ILE A 50 9.78 6.29 -4.33
C ILE A 50 9.81 7.83 -4.19
N PRO A 51 9.55 8.60 -5.26
CA PRO A 51 9.38 10.04 -5.13
C PRO A 51 8.25 10.39 -4.16
N GLN A 52 8.40 11.45 -3.36
CA GLN A 52 7.38 11.88 -2.41
C GLN A 52 6.03 12.15 -3.10
N SER A 53 6.04 12.80 -4.26
CA SER A 53 4.83 13.08 -5.04
C SER A 53 4.11 11.82 -5.52
N ASP A 54 4.83 10.75 -5.81
CA ASP A 54 4.23 9.46 -6.15
C ASP A 54 3.62 8.79 -4.92
N LEU A 55 4.28 8.90 -3.75
CA LEU A 55 3.74 8.40 -2.50
C LEU A 55 2.43 9.11 -2.11
N GLU A 56 2.41 10.44 -2.19
CA GLU A 56 1.21 11.26 -1.92
C GLU A 56 0.06 10.87 -2.84
N ARG A 57 0.33 10.65 -4.13
CA ARG A 57 -0.68 10.17 -5.08
C ARG A 57 -1.22 8.79 -4.72
N ILE A 58 -0.36 7.85 -4.31
CA ILE A 58 -0.79 6.50 -3.91
C ILE A 58 -1.66 6.54 -2.66
N VAL A 59 -1.32 7.40 -1.69
CA VAL A 59 -2.12 7.59 -0.48
C VAL A 59 -3.48 8.20 -0.84
N ALA A 60 -3.51 9.22 -1.69
CA ALA A 60 -4.75 9.85 -2.13
C ALA A 60 -5.67 8.86 -2.90
N ASP A 61 -5.10 8.05 -3.81
CA ASP A 61 -5.84 7.00 -4.52
C ASP A 61 -6.47 6.00 -3.52
N PHE A 62 -5.73 5.61 -2.49
CA PHE A 62 -6.19 4.68 -1.46
C PHE A 62 -7.29 5.28 -0.57
N GLU A 63 -7.16 6.54 -0.17
CA GLU A 63 -8.18 7.26 0.60
C GLU A 63 -9.48 7.43 -0.20
N ALA A 64 -9.38 7.68 -1.50
CA ALA A 64 -10.53 7.73 -2.40
C ALA A 64 -11.26 6.37 -2.46
N GLU A 65 -10.52 5.27 -2.65
CA GLU A 65 -11.08 3.90 -2.65
C GLU A 65 -11.78 3.54 -1.32
N PHE A 66 -11.27 4.04 -0.19
CA PHE A 66 -11.89 3.87 1.14
C PHE A 66 -13.16 4.73 1.31
N THR A 67 -13.13 5.97 0.85
CA THR A 67 -14.26 6.92 0.94
C THR A 67 -15.43 6.48 0.07
N GLU A 68 -15.14 5.88 -1.09
CA GLU A 68 -16.15 5.33 -2.02
C GLU A 68 -16.77 4.00 -1.52
N GLY A 69 -16.33 3.47 -0.37
CA GLY A 69 -16.95 2.31 0.26
C GLY A 69 -16.66 0.98 -0.42
N ALA A 70 -15.69 0.94 -1.35
CA ALA A 70 -15.31 -0.28 -2.07
C ALA A 70 -14.55 -1.30 -1.20
N GLY A 71 -14.06 -0.91 -0.02
CA GLY A 71 -13.25 -1.75 0.87
C GLY A 71 -13.96 -2.39 2.06
N LEU A 72 -15.26 -2.13 2.28
CA LEU A 72 -15.99 -2.59 3.48
C LEU A 72 -17.04 -3.68 3.21
N ARG A 73 -17.20 -4.15 1.96
CA ARG A 73 -18.38 -4.95 1.57
C ARG A 73 -18.15 -6.44 1.30
N ASP A 74 -16.93 -6.97 1.40
CA ASP A 74 -16.68 -8.43 1.27
C ASP A 74 -15.73 -8.95 2.36
N SER A 75 -16.06 -8.68 3.62
CA SER A 75 -15.50 -9.39 4.78
C SER A 75 -16.64 -10.00 5.59
N ALA A 76 -17.40 -10.91 4.96
CA ALA A 76 -18.39 -11.78 5.59
C ALA A 76 -18.29 -13.18 4.99
#